data_AF-A0A8T1X4U5-F1
#
_entry.id   AF-A0A8T1X4U5-F1
#
_cell.length_a   1.000
_cell.length_b   1.000
_cell.length_c   1.000
_cell.angle_alpha   90.00
_cell.angle_beta   90.00
_cell.angle_gamma   90.00
#
_symmetry.space_group_name_H-M   'P 1'
#
loop_
_entity.id
_entity.type
_entity.pdbx_description
1 polymer ?
#
loop_
_entity_poly.entity_id
_entity_poly.type
_entity_poly.pdbx_seq_one_letter_code
_entity_poly.pdbx_strand_id
1 'polypeptide(L)'
;MQDTALQKELQQLSPEELRALLSSAGHGQLLRETQVDEKLVAAAKDEGNALFRQGKTHEAIAAYSRCIAMDPSNAVCLSNRAAAYLKVFHAGATD
;
A
#
# COMPACT_ATOMS: atom_id res chain seq x y z
N MET A 1 36.35 -12.37 -14.53
CA MET A 1 36.72 -10.98 -14.87
C MET A 1 35.69 -10.24 -15.72
N GLN A 2 34.67 -10.89 -16.31
CA GLN A 2 33.64 -10.22 -17.11
C GLN A 2 32.46 -9.65 -16.28
N ASP A 3 32.17 -10.18 -15.09
CA ASP A 3 31.08 -9.69 -14.22
C ASP A 3 31.24 -8.23 -13.75
N THR A 4 32.48 -7.79 -13.55
CA THR A 4 32.77 -6.43 -13.07
C THR A 4 32.54 -5.35 -14.12
N ALA A 5 32.50 -5.71 -15.41
CA ALA A 5 32.26 -4.76 -16.49
C ALA A 5 30.76 -4.41 -16.59
N LEU A 6 29.89 -5.42 -16.55
CA LEU A 6 28.44 -5.25 -16.48
C LEU A 6 28.02 -4.47 -15.22
N GLN A 7 28.64 -4.76 -14.07
CA GLN A 7 28.40 -4.01 -12.83
C GLN A 7 28.77 -2.52 -12.94
N LYS A 8 29.86 -2.18 -13.67
CA LYS A 8 30.27 -0.79 -13.88
C LYS A 8 29.37 -0.07 -14.88
N GLU A 9 28.90 -0.74 -15.92
CA GLU A 9 27.95 -0.15 -16.89
C GLU A 9 26.60 0.13 -16.23
N LEU A 10 26.10 -0.78 -15.38
CA LEU A 10 24.87 -0.55 -14.60
C LEU A 10 24.95 0.63 -13.62
N GLN A 11 26.16 0.96 -13.15
CA GLN A 11 26.41 2.11 -12.26
C GLN A 11 26.58 3.45 -13.00
N GLN A 12 26.75 3.43 -14.32
CA GLN A 12 26.88 4.65 -15.15
C GLN A 12 25.58 5.07 -15.81
N LEU A 13 24.55 4.22 -15.78
CA LEU A 13 23.22 4.57 -16.29
C LEU A 13 22.57 5.61 -15.39
N SER A 14 22.09 6.68 -16.00
CA SER A 14 21.29 7.67 -15.30
C SER A 14 19.96 7.06 -14.82
N PRO A 15 19.35 7.57 -13.74
CA PRO A 15 18.08 7.06 -13.24
C PRO A 15 16.97 7.01 -14.30
N GLU A 16 17.03 7.88 -15.31
CA GLU A 16 16.09 7.90 -16.43
C GLU A 16 16.31 6.75 -17.43
N GLU A 17 17.56 6.42 -17.75
CA GLU A 17 17.88 5.30 -18.65
C GLU A 17 17.54 3.95 -18.01
N LEU A 18 17.80 3.81 -16.71
CA LEU A 18 17.40 2.64 -15.94
C LEU A 18 15.86 2.51 -15.92
N ARG A 19 15.14 3.62 -15.76
CA ARG A 19 13.68 3.66 -15.79
C ARG A 19 13.13 3.32 -17.18
N ALA A 20 13.76 3.80 -18.24
CA ALA A 20 13.39 3.49 -19.63
C ALA A 20 13.61 2.01 -19.98
N LEU A 21 14.71 1.41 -19.50
CA LEU A 21 15.00 -0.02 -19.64
C LEU A 21 14.00 -0.90 -18.86
N LEU A 22 13.64 -0.51 -17.63
CA LEU A 22 12.63 -1.22 -16.84
C LEU A 22 11.23 -1.12 -17.47
N SER A 23 10.92 0.03 -18.08
CA SER A 23 9.68 0.24 -18.84
C SER A 23 9.62 -0.64 -20.10
N SER A 24 10.71 -0.74 -20.85
CA SER A 24 10.77 -1.53 -22.10
C SER A 24 10.86 -3.04 -21.86
N ALA A 25 11.42 -3.48 -20.73
CA ALA A 25 11.56 -4.89 -20.35
C ALA A 25 10.26 -5.57 -19.87
N GLY A 26 9.08 -4.98 -20.12
CA GLY A 26 7.78 -5.52 -19.67
C GLY A 26 7.56 -5.47 -18.15
N HIS A 27 8.56 -5.02 -17.39
CA HIS A 27 8.45 -4.69 -15.96
C HIS A 27 7.86 -3.29 -15.75
N GLY A 28 7.43 -2.60 -16.82
CA GLY A 28 6.65 -1.36 -16.74
C GLY A 28 5.37 -1.47 -15.89
N GLN A 29 4.93 -2.69 -15.58
CA GLN A 29 3.83 -2.95 -14.65
C GLN A 29 4.23 -2.81 -13.16
N LEU A 30 5.52 -2.94 -12.81
CA LEU A 30 6.06 -2.67 -11.47
C LEU A 30 6.30 -1.18 -11.22
N LEU A 31 6.51 -0.40 -12.27
CA LEU A 31 6.60 1.07 -12.24
C LEU A 31 5.33 1.73 -12.75
N ARG A 32 4.18 1.04 -12.70
CA ARG A 32 2.88 1.70 -12.84
C ARG A 32 2.85 2.70 -11.70
N GLU A 33 3.18 3.95 -12.04
CA GLU A 33 3.30 5.07 -11.12
C GLU A 33 2.13 4.93 -10.18
N THR A 34 2.42 4.56 -8.93
CA THR A 34 1.42 4.45 -7.88
C THR A 34 1.02 5.89 -7.65
N GLN A 35 0.15 6.40 -8.52
CA GLN A 35 -0.55 7.64 -8.34
C GLN A 35 -1.54 7.33 -7.23
N VAL A 36 -0.98 7.29 -6.02
CA VAL A 36 -1.73 7.16 -4.80
C VAL A 36 -2.44 8.49 -4.69
N ASP A 37 -3.74 8.49 -4.98
CA ASP A 37 -4.58 9.65 -4.68
C ASP A 37 -4.62 9.81 -3.16
N GLU A 38 -3.68 10.57 -2.63
CA GLU A 38 -3.49 10.77 -1.19
C GLU A 38 -4.78 11.28 -0.54
N LYS A 39 -5.57 12.09 -1.26
CA LYS A 39 -6.89 12.54 -0.83
C LYS A 39 -7.89 11.39 -0.68
N LEU A 40 -7.90 10.45 -1.62
CA LEU A 40 -8.80 9.30 -1.61
C LEU A 40 -8.40 8.32 -0.50
N VAL A 41 -7.09 8.12 -0.30
CA VAL A 41 -6.52 7.33 0.80
C VAL A 41 -6.87 7.95 2.15
N ALA A 42 -6.68 9.26 2.29
CA ALA A 42 -7.04 10.00 3.51
C ALA A 42 -8.55 9.90 3.80
N ALA A 43 -9.40 10.06 2.78
CA ALA A 43 -10.84 9.92 2.93
C ALA A 43 -11.25 8.50 3.37
N ALA A 44 -10.69 7.45 2.76
CA ALA A 44 -10.96 6.06 3.14
C ALA A 44 -10.49 5.75 4.57
N LYS A 45 -9.35 6.30 4.96
CA LYS A 45 -8.82 6.21 6.33
C LYS A 45 -9.76 6.90 7.34
N ASP A 46 -10.20 8.11 7.05
CA ASP A 46 -11.06 8.89 7.94
C ASP A 46 -12.47 8.30 8.04
N GLU A 47 -13.00 7.76 6.94
CA GLU A 47 -14.24 6.98 6.92
C GLU A 47 -14.12 5.74 7.82
N GLY A 48 -13.04 4.96 7.69
CA GLY A 48 -12.78 3.81 8.55
C GLY A 48 -12.70 4.19 10.03
N ASN A 49 -12.05 5.32 10.34
CA ASN A 49 -11.96 5.84 11.70
C ASN A 49 -13.34 6.23 12.26
N ALA A 50 -14.18 6.87 11.44
CA ALA A 50 -15.54 7.24 11.82
C ALA A 50 -16.40 6.00 12.09
N LEU A 51 -16.34 5.00 11.22
CA LEU A 51 -17.07 3.73 11.37
C LEU A 51 -16.59 2.96 12.61
N PHE A 52 -15.28 2.93 12.87
CA PHE A 52 -14.72 2.28 14.04
C PHE A 52 -15.19 2.92 15.35
N ARG A 53 -15.28 4.26 15.38
CA ARG A 53 -15.83 5.03 16.51
C ARG A 53 -17.33 4.80 16.70
N GLN A 54 -18.08 4.59 15.62
CA GLN A 54 -19.50 4.24 15.66
C GLN A 54 -19.75 2.78 16.09
N GLY A 55 -18.71 1.98 16.33
CA GLY A 55 -18.84 0.55 16.66
C GLY A 55 -19.12 -0.35 15.46
N LYS A 56 -19.21 0.23 14.25
CA LYS A 56 -19.41 -0.47 12.98
C LYS A 56 -18.12 -1.10 12.48
N THR A 57 -17.65 -2.09 13.22
CA THR A 57 -16.30 -2.62 13.08
C THR A 57 -16.08 -3.37 11.75
N HIS A 58 -17.11 -4.07 11.23
CA HIS A 58 -17.05 -4.72 9.91
C HIS A 58 -16.95 -3.71 8.75
N GLU A 59 -17.74 -2.64 8.80
CA GLU A 59 -17.69 -1.56 7.79
C GLU A 59 -16.32 -0.85 7.85
N ALA A 60 -15.78 -0.64 9.05
CA ALA A 60 -14.46 -0.06 9.24
C ALA A 60 -13.35 -0.92 8.58
N ILE A 61 -13.41 -2.24 8.72
CA ILE A 61 -12.46 -3.18 8.07
C ILE A 61 -12.51 -3.02 6.55
N ALA A 62 -13.71 -2.89 5.98
CA ALA A 62 -13.87 -2.70 4.53
C ALA A 62 -13.24 -1.37 4.08
N ALA A 63 -13.49 -0.27 4.80
CA ALA A 63 -12.91 1.04 4.51
C ALA A 63 -11.37 1.02 4.57
N TYR A 64 -10.77 0.43 5.62
CA TYR A 64 -9.32 0.29 5.69
C TYR A 64 -8.75 -0.63 4.61
N SER A 65 -9.49 -1.66 4.19
CA SER A 65 -9.05 -2.52 3.09
C SER A 65 -9.02 -1.79 1.75
N ARG A 66 -9.97 -0.86 1.52
CA ARG A 66 -9.90 0.05 0.36
C ARG A 66 -8.69 0.97 0.43
N CYS A 67 -8.40 1.53 1.60
CA CYS A 67 -7.20 2.34 1.82
C CYS A 67 -5.92 1.57 1.47
N ILE A 68 -5.79 0.31 1.93
CA ILE A 68 -4.63 -0.55 1.65
C ILE A 68 -4.54 -0.97 0.18
N ALA A 69 -5.67 -1.11 -0.51
CA ALA A 69 -5.68 -1.41 -1.94
C ALA A 69 -5.14 -0.24 -2.78
N MET A 70 -5.33 1.00 -2.31
CA MET A 70 -4.82 2.22 -2.95
C MET A 70 -3.37 2.51 -2.56
N ASP A 71 -3.06 2.38 -1.27
CA ASP A 71 -1.73 2.54 -0.70
C ASP A 71 -1.38 1.32 0.16
N PRO A 72 -0.75 0.29 -0.45
CA PRO A 72 -0.32 -0.90 0.27
C PRO A 72 0.73 -0.61 1.36
N SER A 73 1.40 0.55 1.27
CA SER A 73 2.42 0.98 2.23
C SER A 73 1.86 1.77 3.41
N ASN A 74 0.53 2.01 3.44
CA ASN A 74 -0.10 2.81 4.48
C ASN A 74 -0.13 2.11 5.84
N ALA A 75 0.87 2.38 6.68
CA ALA A 75 0.99 1.81 8.01
C ALA A 75 -0.23 2.12 8.91
N VAL A 76 -0.87 3.28 8.74
CA VAL A 76 -2.03 3.69 9.54
C VAL A 76 -3.23 2.82 9.23
N CYS A 77 -3.58 2.63 7.96
CA CYS A 77 -4.70 1.80 7.57
C CYS A 77 -4.48 0.32 7.93
N LEU A 78 -3.25 -0.20 7.82
CA LEU A 78 -2.90 -1.54 8.29
C LEU A 78 -3.13 -1.71 9.80
N SER A 79 -2.62 -0.76 10.60
CA SER A 79 -2.75 -0.78 12.05
C SER A 79 -4.20 -0.67 12.50
N ASN A 80 -4.96 0.25 11.91
CA ASN A 80 -6.36 0.45 12.28
C ASN A 80 -7.24 -0.73 11.87
N ARG A 81 -6.94 -1.39 10.74
CA ARG A 81 -7.61 -2.64 10.35
C ARG A 81 -7.34 -3.76 11.34
N ALA A 82 -6.10 -3.89 11.83
CA ALA A 82 -5.76 -4.87 12.86
C ALA A 82 -6.53 -4.61 14.17
N ALA A 83 -6.59 -3.35 14.62
CA ALA A 83 -7.39 -2.98 15.79
C ALA A 83 -8.89 -3.29 15.60
N ALA A 84 -9.41 -3.09 14.39
CA ALA A 84 -10.79 -3.47 14.05
C ALA A 84 -11.01 -4.99 14.13
N TYR A 85 -10.11 -5.80 13.59
CA TYR A 85 -10.20 -7.26 13.73
C TYR A 85 -10.15 -7.73 15.19
N LEU A 86 -9.26 -7.16 15.99
CA LEU A 86 -9.18 -7.46 17.43
C LEU A 86 -10.50 -7.14 18.13
N LYS A 87 -11.12 -6.00 17.82
CA LYS A 87 -12.41 -5.62 18.39
C LYS A 87 -13.54 -6.58 18.01
N VAL A 88 -13.59 -7.07 16.76
CA VAL A 88 -14.55 -8.11 16.34
C VAL A 88 -14.29 -9.42 17.08
N PHE A 89 -13.02 -9.82 17.18
CA PHE A 89 -12.63 -11.06 17.86
C PHE A 89 -13.00 -11.04 19.35
N HIS A 90 -12.73 -9.93 20.04
CA HIS A 90 -13.09 -9.77 21.45
C HIS A 90 -14.60 -9.67 21.66
N ALA A 91 -15.35 -9.03 20.75
CA ALA A 91 -16.81 -8.95 20.85
C ALA A 91 -17.50 -10.30 20.65
N GLY A 92 -16.93 -11.19 19.82
CA GLY A 92 -17.45 -12.55 19.62
C GLY A 92 -17.09 -13.54 20.74
N ALA A 93 -16.21 -13.15 21.68
CA ALA A 93 -15.77 -14.00 22.78
C ALA A 93 -16.55 -13.77 24.09
N THR A 94 -17.54 -12.86 24.08
CA THR A 94 -18.36 -12.50 25.26
C THR A 94 -19.78 -13.04 25.24
N ASP A 95 -20.12 -13.98 24.35
CA ASP A 95 -21.34 -14.81 24.39
C ASP A 95 -21.04 -16.19 25.01
#